data_AF-A0A927BF81-F1
#
_entry.id   AF-A0A927BF81-F1
#
_cell.length_a   1.000
_cell.length_b   1.000
_cell.length_c   1.000
_cell.angle_alpha   90.00
_cell.angle_beta   90.00
_cell.angle_gamma   90.00
#
_symmetry.space_group_name_H-M   'P 1'
#
loop_
_entity.id
_entity.type
_entity.pdbx_description
1 polymer ?
#
loop_
_entity_poly.entity_id
_entity_poly.type
_entity_poly.pdbx_seq_one_letter_code
_entity_poly.pdbx_strand_id
1 'polypeptide(L)'
;MFSLLKRARFLTSAISLQLGLLTTSWFLGSCGHGLSELPGFDAAAWRSDPYACHDRRRAAVPALIKSKEQLYEARANDVTALLGPPDEEELRAGTEKVYYYYLEPGSQCAAQHARSQAPCLSLRFGPLGTVTEVLTDPLTPTRNAEKAR
;
A
#
# COMPACT_ATOMS: atom_id res chain seq x y z
N MET A 1 64.01 65.25 -16.06
CA MET A 1 63.49 65.87 -14.83
C MET A 1 62.72 64.78 -14.07
N PHE A 2 63.26 64.35 -12.93
CA PHE A 2 62.68 63.62 -11.79
C PHE A 2 61.39 62.79 -12.03
N SER A 3 61.44 61.45 -11.97
CA SER A 3 61.42 60.66 -10.71
C SER A 3 60.27 61.03 -9.78
N LEU A 4 59.30 60.12 -9.61
CA LEU A 4 58.58 59.84 -8.35
C LEU A 4 57.59 58.67 -8.58
N LEU A 5 58.00 57.46 -8.20
CA LEU A 5 57.50 56.70 -7.04
C LEU A 5 56.27 55.82 -7.36
N LYS A 6 56.47 54.53 -7.61
CA LYS A 6 56.37 53.44 -6.60
C LYS A 6 55.07 53.46 -5.78
N ARG A 7 54.23 52.44 -6.00
CA ARG A 7 53.43 51.64 -5.03
C ARG A 7 52.32 50.96 -5.86
N ALA A 8 51.99 49.68 -5.76
CA ALA A 8 52.40 48.63 -4.85
C ALA A 8 52.16 47.29 -5.58
N ARG A 9 53.13 46.36 -5.46
CA ARG A 9 52.86 44.93 -5.62
C ARG A 9 52.06 44.51 -4.40
N PHE A 10 50.85 44.00 -4.57
CA PHE A 10 50.20 43.22 -3.52
C PHE A 10 49.17 42.25 -4.12
N LEU A 11 49.24 41.03 -3.61
CA LEU A 11 48.35 39.88 -3.79
C LEU A 11 48.51 39.04 -5.06
N THR A 12 49.61 38.30 -5.01
CA THR A 12 49.67 36.87 -5.28
C THR A 12 48.46 36.06 -4.80
N SER A 13 48.04 35.12 -5.66
CA SER A 13 47.66 33.74 -5.34
C SER A 13 46.29 33.44 -4.73
N ALA A 14 45.78 32.27 -5.10
CA ALA A 14 44.64 31.53 -4.55
C ALA A 14 43.23 31.96 -5.02
N ILE A 15 42.92 31.69 -6.29
CA ILE A 15 41.58 31.21 -6.63
C ILE A 15 41.75 29.79 -7.16
N SER A 16 42.01 28.92 -6.19
CA SER A 16 42.14 27.48 -6.33
C SER A 16 40.82 26.88 -6.79
N LEU A 17 40.82 26.29 -7.99
CA LEU A 17 40.34 24.93 -8.26
C LEU A 17 39.30 24.37 -7.24
N GLN A 18 38.07 24.87 -7.26
CA GLN A 18 36.96 24.38 -6.41
C GLN A 18 35.66 24.17 -7.21
N LEU A 19 35.74 23.96 -8.52
CA LEU A 19 34.61 23.47 -9.33
C LEU A 19 35.00 22.11 -9.92
N GLY A 20 34.68 21.02 -9.23
CA GLY A 20 34.98 19.71 -9.83
C GLY A 20 34.51 18.46 -9.10
N LEU A 21 33.91 18.52 -7.91
CA LEU A 21 33.55 17.32 -7.15
C LEU A 21 32.26 17.53 -6.32
N LEU A 22 31.15 17.88 -6.98
CA LEU A 22 29.83 17.97 -6.34
C LEU A 22 28.68 17.44 -7.23
N THR A 23 28.93 16.47 -8.11
CA THR A 23 27.90 15.90 -8.99
C THR A 23 27.91 14.36 -9.01
N THR A 24 27.88 13.74 -7.84
CA THR A 24 27.54 12.31 -7.70
C THR A 24 26.47 12.16 -6.63
N SER A 25 25.31 12.74 -6.90
CA SER A 25 24.10 12.41 -6.16
C SER A 25 22.95 12.60 -7.13
N TRP A 26 22.54 11.54 -7.80
CA TRP A 26 21.14 11.32 -8.16
C TRP A 26 20.93 9.95 -8.79
N PHE A 27 19.74 9.42 -8.47
CA PHE A 27 19.10 8.22 -8.99
C PHE A 27 19.39 6.89 -8.30
N LEU A 28 19.00 6.81 -7.04
CA LEU A 28 18.32 5.59 -6.56
C LEU A 28 16.86 5.67 -7.04
N GLY A 29 16.63 5.27 -8.30
CA GLY A 29 15.28 5.02 -8.79
C GLY A 29 14.71 3.79 -8.10
N SER A 30 13.83 3.99 -7.12
CA SER A 30 13.07 2.89 -6.51
C SER A 30 12.00 2.44 -7.50
N CYS A 31 12.25 1.35 -8.23
CA CYS A 31 11.22 0.65 -8.99
C CYS A 31 10.36 -0.17 -8.02
N GLY A 32 9.47 0.51 -7.30
CA GLY A 32 8.33 -0.13 -6.65
C GLY A 32 7.09 0.11 -7.50
N HIS A 33 6.57 -0.93 -8.15
CA HIS A 33 5.23 -0.87 -8.75
C HIS A 33 4.24 -0.84 -7.57
N GLY A 34 3.80 0.35 -7.19
CA GLY A 34 2.81 0.52 -6.13
C GLY A 34 1.44 0.07 -6.62
N LEU A 35 0.69 -0.62 -5.77
CA LEU A 35 -0.73 -0.90 -6.01
C LEU A 35 -1.50 0.44 -5.89
N SER A 36 -1.67 1.12 -7.02
CA SER A 36 -2.32 2.45 -7.05
C SER A 36 -3.82 2.36 -7.35
N GLU A 37 -4.24 1.41 -8.18
CA GLU A 37 -5.63 1.26 -8.61
C GLU A 37 -5.93 -0.17 -9.04
N LEU A 38 -7.21 -0.56 -9.00
CA LEU A 38 -7.71 -1.79 -9.61
C LEU A 38 -8.72 -1.41 -10.71
N PRO A 39 -8.62 -1.96 -11.93
CA PRO A 39 -9.52 -1.62 -13.02
C PRO A 39 -11.00 -1.83 -12.66
N GLY A 40 -11.79 -0.76 -12.76
CA GLY A 40 -13.23 -0.76 -12.47
C GLY A 40 -13.60 -0.84 -10.98
N PHE A 41 -12.63 -0.69 -10.08
CA PHE A 41 -12.86 -0.67 -8.63
C PHE A 41 -13.01 0.76 -8.12
N ASP A 42 -14.15 1.07 -7.51
CA ASP A 42 -14.38 2.36 -6.87
C ASP A 42 -13.79 2.36 -5.44
N ALA A 43 -12.50 2.69 -5.36
CA ALA A 43 -11.78 2.78 -4.10
C ALA A 43 -12.36 3.84 -3.14
N ALA A 44 -12.99 4.90 -3.66
CA ALA A 44 -13.57 5.94 -2.83
C ALA A 44 -14.87 5.45 -2.18
N ALA A 45 -15.77 4.83 -2.95
CA ALA A 45 -16.97 4.21 -2.42
C ALA A 45 -16.65 3.12 -1.40
N TRP A 46 -15.65 2.27 -1.69
CA TRP A 46 -15.18 1.23 -0.78
C TRP A 46 -14.72 1.79 0.58
N ARG A 47 -13.83 2.78 0.55
CA ARG A 47 -13.29 3.43 1.76
C ARG A 47 -14.35 4.20 2.56
N SER A 48 -15.45 4.59 1.91
CA SER A 48 -16.57 5.28 2.57
C SER A 48 -17.46 4.37 3.43
N ASP A 49 -17.22 3.06 3.41
CA ASP A 49 -18.03 2.06 4.09
C ASP A 49 -17.18 1.14 4.98
N PRO A 50 -16.57 1.67 6.07
CA PRO A 50 -15.86 0.84 7.05
C PRO A 50 -16.82 -0.24 7.60
N TYR A 51 -16.31 -1.45 7.81
CA TYR A 51 -17.09 -2.62 8.24
C TYR A 51 -18.22 -3.07 7.28
N ALA A 52 -18.32 -2.49 6.08
CA ALA A 52 -19.37 -2.77 5.09
C ALA A 52 -20.81 -2.55 5.56
N CYS A 53 -21.02 -1.72 6.58
CA CYS A 53 -22.34 -1.58 7.22
C CYS A 53 -23.40 -0.90 6.36
N HIS A 54 -22.99 -0.22 5.29
CA HIS A 54 -23.89 0.38 4.31
C HIS A 54 -24.03 -0.46 3.03
N ASP A 55 -23.49 -1.68 3.00
CA ASP A 55 -23.54 -2.61 1.86
C ASP A 55 -22.95 -2.05 0.56
N ARG A 56 -22.14 -1.00 0.62
CA ARG A 56 -21.56 -0.34 -0.57
C ARG A 56 -20.44 -1.17 -1.17
N ARG A 57 -19.73 -1.95 -0.34
CA ARG A 57 -18.62 -2.80 -0.79
C ARG A 57 -19.07 -3.96 -1.69
N ARG A 58 -20.33 -4.43 -1.55
CA ARG A 58 -20.91 -5.49 -2.40
C ARG A 58 -20.80 -5.17 -3.89
N ALA A 59 -21.04 -3.92 -4.28
CA ALA A 59 -20.96 -3.49 -5.67
C ALA A 59 -19.52 -3.54 -6.25
N ALA A 60 -18.50 -3.47 -5.40
CA ALA A 60 -17.10 -3.50 -5.80
C ALA A 60 -16.54 -4.93 -5.93
N VAL A 61 -17.23 -5.94 -5.39
CA VAL A 61 -16.78 -7.34 -5.37
C VAL A 61 -16.45 -7.89 -6.78
N PRO A 62 -17.25 -7.66 -7.84
CA PRO A 62 -16.90 -8.17 -9.17
C PRO A 62 -15.58 -7.61 -9.71
N ALA A 63 -15.33 -6.31 -9.52
CA ALA A 63 -14.08 -5.65 -9.95
C ALA A 63 -12.89 -6.13 -9.13
N LEU A 64 -13.09 -6.28 -7.80
CA LEU A 64 -12.10 -6.83 -6.88
C LEU A 64 -11.71 -8.26 -7.28
N ILE A 65 -12.67 -9.16 -7.50
CA ILE A 65 -12.40 -10.55 -7.90
C ILE A 65 -11.67 -10.61 -9.24
N LYS A 66 -12.11 -9.81 -10.23
CA LYS A 66 -11.49 -9.76 -11.55
C LYS A 66 -10.04 -9.31 -11.50
N SER A 67 -9.70 -8.44 -10.55
CA SER A 67 -8.38 -7.81 -10.44
C SER A 67 -7.58 -8.29 -9.23
N LYS A 68 -8.05 -9.32 -8.50
CA LYS A 68 -7.47 -9.76 -7.23
C LYS A 68 -6.00 -10.14 -7.32
N GLU A 69 -5.57 -10.61 -8.49
CA GLU A 69 -4.19 -11.00 -8.75
C GLU A 69 -3.21 -9.82 -8.58
N GLN A 70 -3.69 -8.58 -8.77
CA GLN A 70 -2.90 -7.36 -8.57
C GLN A 70 -2.64 -7.07 -7.08
N LEU A 71 -3.38 -7.71 -6.16
CA LEU A 71 -3.15 -7.56 -4.73
C LEU A 71 -1.96 -8.38 -4.25
N TYR A 72 -1.55 -9.43 -4.97
CA TYR A 72 -0.37 -10.22 -4.59
C TYR A 72 0.88 -9.36 -4.61
N GLU A 73 1.78 -9.63 -3.67
CA GLU A 73 3.05 -8.91 -3.46
C GLU A 73 2.90 -7.42 -3.07
N ALA A 74 1.68 -6.88 -3.04
CA ALA A 74 1.42 -5.53 -2.57
C ALA A 74 1.82 -5.39 -1.10
N ARG A 75 2.45 -4.27 -0.73
CA ARG A 75 2.78 -3.98 0.67
C ARG A 75 1.52 -3.57 1.42
N ALA A 76 1.50 -3.79 2.72
CA ALA A 76 0.39 -3.37 3.59
C ALA A 76 0.02 -1.88 3.45
N ASN A 77 1.01 -1.00 3.20
CA ASN A 77 0.76 0.42 2.97
C ASN A 77 0.06 0.70 1.63
N ASP A 78 0.38 -0.06 0.58
CA ASP A 78 -0.26 0.10 -0.73
C ASP A 78 -1.70 -0.46 -0.68
N VAL A 79 -1.88 -1.59 0.02
CA VAL A 79 -3.20 -2.15 0.32
C VAL A 79 -4.07 -1.15 1.09
N THR A 80 -3.53 -0.53 2.14
CA THR A 80 -4.30 0.47 2.93
C THR A 80 -4.51 1.79 2.19
N ALA A 81 -3.61 2.17 1.27
CA ALA A 81 -3.83 3.31 0.39
C ALA A 81 -5.02 3.08 -0.56
N LEU A 82 -5.13 1.86 -1.12
CA LEU A 82 -6.23 1.48 -2.01
C LEU A 82 -7.55 1.21 -1.28
N LEU A 83 -7.52 0.31 -0.29
CA LEU A 83 -8.71 -0.25 0.39
C LEU A 83 -9.08 0.48 1.68
N GLY A 84 -8.22 1.37 2.18
CA GLY A 84 -8.34 1.94 3.52
C GLY A 84 -7.84 1.00 4.63
N PRO A 85 -7.94 1.43 5.90
CA PRO A 85 -7.63 0.59 7.04
C PRO A 85 -8.45 -0.71 7.01
N PRO A 86 -7.90 -1.86 7.43
CA PRO A 86 -8.68 -3.07 7.56
C PRO A 86 -9.76 -2.90 8.63
N ASP A 87 -10.86 -3.63 8.48
CA ASP A 87 -11.92 -3.65 9.49
C ASP A 87 -11.45 -4.42 10.74
N GLU A 88 -10.64 -5.47 10.51
CA GLU A 88 -9.92 -6.19 11.57
C GLU A 88 -8.49 -6.51 11.12
N GLU A 89 -7.56 -6.41 12.07
CA GLU A 89 -6.18 -6.87 11.93
C GLU A 89 -5.92 -7.99 12.95
N GLU A 90 -5.42 -9.13 12.49
CA GLU A 90 -5.09 -10.27 13.34
C GLU A 90 -3.62 -10.65 13.14
N LEU A 91 -2.93 -10.90 14.24
CA LEU A 91 -1.59 -11.52 14.25
C LEU A 91 -1.75 -13.01 14.53
N ARG A 92 -1.47 -13.85 13.54
CA ARG A 92 -1.47 -15.30 13.67
C ARG A 92 -0.13 -15.83 14.16
N ALA A 93 -0.10 -17.13 14.46
CA ALA A 93 1.11 -17.82 14.90
C ALA A 93 2.27 -17.57 13.92
N GLY A 94 3.46 -17.30 14.45
CA GLY A 94 4.65 -17.09 13.62
C GLY A 94 4.76 -15.71 12.96
N THR A 95 4.18 -14.66 13.55
CA THR A 95 4.26 -13.24 13.10
C THR A 95 3.54 -12.91 11.80
N GLU A 96 2.65 -13.81 11.37
CA GLU A 96 1.83 -13.57 10.20
C GLU A 96 0.72 -12.56 10.49
N LYS A 97 0.62 -11.52 9.66
CA LYS A 97 -0.42 -10.50 9.75
C LYS A 97 -1.54 -10.82 8.77
N VAL A 98 -2.78 -10.66 9.20
CA VAL A 98 -3.97 -10.87 8.37
C VAL A 98 -4.88 -9.65 8.45
N TYR A 99 -5.23 -9.10 7.30
CA TYR A 99 -6.21 -8.01 7.18
C TYR A 99 -7.55 -8.59 6.75
N TYR A 100 -8.61 -8.22 7.46
CA TYR A 100 -9.98 -8.56 7.08
C TYR A 100 -10.74 -7.30 6.67
N TYR A 101 -11.45 -7.42 5.56
CA TYR A 101 -12.41 -6.42 5.07
C TYR A 101 -13.75 -7.13 4.85
N TYR A 102 -14.77 -6.78 5.63
CA TYR A 102 -16.12 -7.28 5.40
C TYR A 102 -16.61 -6.82 4.02
N LEU A 103 -17.39 -7.67 3.35
CA LEU A 103 -18.00 -7.40 2.05
C LEU A 103 -19.49 -7.09 2.17
N GLU A 104 -20.11 -7.52 3.27
CA GLU A 104 -21.54 -7.42 3.53
C GLU A 104 -21.80 -7.03 4.99
N PRO A 105 -22.94 -6.38 5.31
CA PRO A 105 -23.35 -6.12 6.67
C PRO A 105 -23.53 -7.40 7.49
N GLY A 106 -23.22 -7.31 8.78
CA GLY A 106 -23.39 -8.42 9.73
C GLY A 106 -23.29 -7.96 11.18
N SER A 107 -22.95 -8.88 12.08
CA SER A 107 -22.81 -8.56 13.52
C SER A 107 -21.71 -7.55 13.82
N GLN A 108 -20.75 -7.36 12.91
CA GLN A 108 -19.69 -6.36 13.02
C GLN A 108 -20.23 -4.92 12.97
N CYS A 109 -21.48 -4.73 12.55
CA CYS A 109 -22.13 -3.41 12.50
C CYS A 109 -22.82 -3.01 13.80
N ALA A 110 -22.86 -3.90 14.79
CA ALA A 110 -23.33 -3.58 16.13
C ALA A 110 -22.32 -2.69 16.88
N ALA A 111 -22.76 -2.06 17.99
CA ALA A 111 -21.98 -1.06 18.73
C ALA A 111 -20.60 -1.54 19.24
N GLN A 112 -20.39 -2.84 19.38
CA GLN A 112 -19.13 -3.43 19.85
C GLN A 112 -18.24 -3.97 18.73
N HIS A 113 -18.63 -3.81 17.46
CA HIS A 113 -17.92 -4.39 16.30
C HIS A 113 -17.53 -5.85 16.52
N ALA A 114 -18.47 -6.65 17.07
CA ALA A 114 -18.23 -8.05 17.35
C ALA A 114 -17.93 -8.79 16.04
N ARG A 115 -16.82 -9.54 16.02
CA ARG A 115 -16.38 -10.29 14.84
C ARG A 115 -17.54 -11.09 14.25
N SER A 116 -17.75 -10.93 12.96
CA SER A 116 -18.85 -11.56 12.24
C SER A 116 -18.39 -12.75 11.42
N GLN A 117 -19.38 -13.56 11.04
CA GLN A 117 -19.25 -14.60 10.01
C GLN A 117 -19.76 -14.09 8.65
N ALA A 118 -19.98 -12.78 8.52
CA ALA A 118 -20.33 -12.17 7.24
C ALA A 118 -19.18 -12.35 6.23
N PRO A 119 -19.49 -12.51 4.93
CA PRO A 119 -18.46 -12.66 3.90
C PRO A 119 -17.40 -11.56 3.98
N CYS A 120 -16.14 -11.96 3.93
CA CYS A 120 -15.01 -11.04 4.02
C CYS A 120 -13.91 -11.36 2.99
N LEU A 121 -13.18 -10.33 2.60
CA LEU A 121 -11.86 -10.42 2.00
C LEU A 121 -10.84 -10.55 3.12
N SER A 122 -9.99 -11.57 3.04
CA SER A 122 -8.84 -11.79 3.92
C SER A 122 -7.56 -11.70 3.10
N LEU A 123 -6.63 -10.85 3.56
CA LEU A 123 -5.31 -10.67 2.97
C LEU A 123 -4.26 -11.11 3.97
N ARG A 124 -3.54 -12.18 3.66
CA ARG A 124 -2.43 -12.68 4.49
C ARG A 124 -1.12 -12.11 4.01
N PHE A 125 -0.32 -11.62 4.94
CA PHE A 125 0.98 -11.03 4.65
C PHE A 125 2.11 -11.98 5.05
N GLY A 126 3.02 -12.24 4.12
CA GLY A 126 4.23 -13.00 4.39
C GLY A 126 5.27 -12.22 5.21
N PRO A 127 6.42 -12.84 5.50
CA PRO A 127 7.48 -12.23 6.32
C PRO A 127 8.05 -10.91 5.77
N LEU A 128 7.89 -10.65 4.48
CA LEU A 128 8.33 -9.41 3.82
C LEU A 128 7.31 -8.26 3.95
N GLY A 129 6.17 -8.49 4.61
CA GLY A 129 5.10 -7.51 4.74
C GLY A 129 4.30 -7.30 3.44
N THR A 130 4.34 -8.28 2.55
CA THR A 130 3.63 -8.30 1.27
C THR A 130 2.54 -9.36 1.25
N VAL A 131 1.48 -9.14 0.49
CA VAL A 131 0.36 -10.10 0.37
C VAL A 131 0.85 -11.40 -0.29
N THR A 132 0.65 -12.51 0.40
CA THR A 132 0.95 -13.87 -0.09
C THR A 132 -0.29 -14.69 -0.35
N GLU A 133 -1.44 -14.29 0.22
CA GLU A 133 -2.72 -14.95 -0.01
C GLU A 133 -3.87 -13.94 -0.02
N VAL A 134 -4.78 -14.13 -0.97
CA VAL A 134 -6.03 -13.37 -1.12
C VAL A 134 -7.18 -14.36 -1.05
N LEU A 135 -7.90 -14.34 0.07
CA LEU A 135 -9.06 -15.19 0.32
C LEU A 135 -10.32 -14.34 0.31
N THR A 136 -11.34 -14.77 -0.42
CA THR A 136 -12.68 -14.17 -0.36
C THR A 136 -13.63 -15.25 0.10
N ASP A 137 -14.18 -15.11 1.30
CA ASP A 137 -15.26 -15.97 1.82
C ASP A 137 -16.48 -15.89 0.86
N PRO A 138 -17.26 -16.97 0.64
CA PRO A 138 -17.84 -17.25 -0.66
C PRO A 138 -18.84 -16.19 -1.12
N LEU A 139 -18.49 -15.56 -2.24
CA LEU A 139 -19.36 -15.46 -3.42
C LEU A 139 -18.77 -16.23 -4.63
N THR A 140 -17.91 -17.21 -4.37
CA THR A 140 -17.47 -18.22 -5.36
C THR A 140 -17.87 -19.62 -4.83
N PRO A 141 -18.55 -20.47 -5.63
CA PRO A 141 -19.20 -21.69 -5.14
C PRO A 141 -18.21 -22.62 -4.43
N THR A 142 -18.57 -23.08 -3.24
CA THR A 142 -17.77 -23.97 -2.42
C THR A 142 -17.52 -25.29 -3.17
N ARG A 143 -16.25 -25.55 -3.56
CA ARG A 143 -15.80 -26.88 -4.02
C ARG A 143 -15.99 -27.99 -2.98
N ASN A 144 -16.40 -27.65 -1.75
CA ASN A 144 -16.63 -28.57 -0.65
C ASN A 144 -18.08 -29.05 -0.55
N ALA A 145 -19.01 -28.58 -1.40
CA ALA A 145 -20.35 -29.15 -1.52
C ALA A 145 -20.41 -30.43 -2.39
N GLU A 146 -19.39 -30.67 -3.23
CA GLU A 146 -19.30 -31.87 -4.09
C GLU A 146 -18.87 -33.12 -3.31
N LYS A 147 -18.19 -32.98 -2.16
CA LYS A 147 -17.60 -34.12 -1.42
C LYS A 147 -18.54 -34.73 -0.38
N ALA A 148 -19.80 -34.30 -0.34
CA ALA A 148 -20.81 -34.77 0.61
C ALA A 148 -21.97 -35.50 -0.09
N ARG A 149 -21.76 -36.04 -1.30
CA ARG A 149 -22.72 -36.88 -2.00
C ARG A 149 -22.12 -38.21 -2.41
#